data_AF-A0A929SCC6-F1
#
_entry.id   AF-A0A929SCC6-F1
#
_cell.length_a   1.000
_cell.length_b   1.000
_cell.length_c   1.000
_cell.angle_alpha   90.00
_cell.angle_beta   90.00
_cell.angle_gamma   90.00
#
_symmetry.space_group_name_H-M   'P 1'
#
loop_
_entity.id
_entity.type
_entity.pdbx_description
1 polymer ?
#
loop_
_entity_poly.entity_id
_entity_poly.type
_entity_poly.pdbx_seq_one_letter_code
_entity_poly.pdbx_strand_id
1 'polypeptide(L)'
;MIDIINRAIDWNRLDNDKKDVFKINIKKAQLSEKTGALTLYLEMNFVMAFSEMEKLRVELTSACSELHAVEFDVTYLPMQEDARSYLPKYLEVLLRENLDTANIANMVLFERTILEDSSIVVPVVGEYAAKVLNDLAKTYCEKKVQDTFGLKVGFDFVCDDEACEERSKLNREKVQIQAKPQTQAK
;
A
#
# COMPACT_ATOMS: atom_id res chain seq x y z
N MET A 1 -17.66 -1.90 -15.46
CA MET A 1 -16.25 -1.86 -15.02
C MET A 1 -15.93 -0.53 -14.34
N ILE A 2 -16.18 0.61 -15.00
CA ILE A 2 -15.95 1.93 -14.38
C ILE A 2 -16.75 2.13 -13.08
N ASP A 3 -17.99 1.62 -13.02
CA ASP A 3 -18.80 1.68 -11.79
C ASP A 3 -18.24 0.83 -10.65
N ILE A 4 -17.56 -0.29 -10.97
CA ILE A 4 -16.91 -1.15 -9.97
C ILE A 4 -15.69 -0.40 -9.40
N ILE A 5 -14.87 0.17 -10.30
CA ILE A 5 -13.72 1.00 -9.92
C ILE A 5 -14.14 2.18 -9.04
N ASN A 6 -15.20 2.91 -9.43
CA ASN A 6 -15.70 4.06 -8.68
C ASN A 6 -16.23 3.68 -7.29
N ARG A 7 -16.74 2.46 -7.08
CA ARG A 7 -17.18 1.97 -5.76
C ARG A 7 -16.03 1.46 -4.89
N ALA A 8 -14.96 0.98 -5.50
CA ALA A 8 -13.80 0.49 -4.77
C ALA A 8 -13.01 1.64 -4.11
N ILE A 9 -12.92 2.79 -4.78
CA ILE A 9 -12.18 3.97 -4.31
C ILE A 9 -12.95 4.70 -3.20
N ASP A 10 -12.27 5.01 -2.09
CA ASP A 10 -12.81 5.87 -1.03
C ASP A 10 -12.51 7.35 -1.34
N TRP A 11 -13.37 7.91 -2.18
CA TRP A 11 -13.24 9.29 -2.62
C TRP A 11 -13.33 10.33 -1.50
N ASN A 12 -13.90 10.00 -0.34
CA ASN A 12 -13.98 10.94 0.78
C ASN A 12 -12.59 11.20 1.39
N ARG A 13 -11.65 10.27 1.21
CA ARG A 13 -10.25 10.40 1.68
C ARG A 13 -9.37 11.22 0.75
N LEU A 14 -9.86 11.56 -0.44
CA LEU A 14 -9.15 12.34 -1.44
C LEU A 14 -9.46 13.85 -1.34
N ASP A 15 -9.97 14.31 -0.21
CA ASP A 15 -10.42 15.70 0.03
C ASP A 15 -11.71 16.01 -0.76
N ASN A 16 -12.84 16.03 -0.06
CA ASN A 16 -14.20 15.92 -0.63
C ASN A 16 -14.54 16.99 -1.68
N ASP A 17 -13.85 18.14 -1.64
CA ASP A 17 -14.07 19.27 -2.55
C ASP A 17 -13.33 19.14 -3.89
N LYS A 18 -12.58 18.04 -4.12
CA LYS A 18 -11.72 17.85 -5.30
C LYS A 18 -12.06 16.64 -6.18
N LYS A 19 -13.22 15.97 -5.99
CA LYS A 19 -13.64 14.82 -6.83
C LYS A 19 -13.55 15.09 -8.33
N ASP A 20 -13.91 16.29 -8.77
CA ASP A 20 -13.89 16.68 -10.19
C ASP A 20 -12.47 16.89 -10.76
N VAL A 21 -11.46 16.96 -9.88
CA VAL A 21 -10.06 17.17 -10.26
C VAL A 21 -9.30 15.85 -10.39
N PHE A 22 -9.78 14.79 -9.72
CA PHE A 22 -9.22 13.45 -9.86
C PHE A 22 -9.68 12.80 -11.15
N LYS A 23 -8.72 12.21 -11.84
CA LYS A 23 -8.92 11.57 -13.14
C LYS A 23 -8.45 10.14 -13.03
N ILE A 24 -9.32 9.23 -13.44
CA ILE A 24 -9.01 7.84 -13.71
C ILE A 24 -9.54 7.50 -15.09
N ASN A 25 -8.67 6.96 -15.94
CA ASN A 25 -9.02 6.53 -17.27
C ASN A 25 -8.54 5.10 -17.50
N ILE A 26 -9.44 4.23 -17.95
CA ILE A 26 -9.10 2.85 -18.33
C ILE A 26 -8.66 2.89 -19.79
N LYS A 27 -7.36 2.78 -20.04
CA LYS A 27 -6.82 2.79 -21.41
C LYS A 27 -7.16 1.51 -22.14
N LYS A 28 -7.01 0.38 -21.46
CA LYS A 28 -7.39 -0.95 -21.96
C LYS A 28 -7.50 -1.93 -20.79
N ALA A 29 -8.15 -3.05 -21.06
CA ALA A 29 -8.19 -4.21 -20.18
C ALA A 29 -7.80 -5.45 -21.00
N GLN A 30 -6.91 -6.29 -20.47
CA GLN A 30 -6.41 -7.46 -21.18
C GLN A 30 -6.52 -8.69 -20.28
N LEU A 31 -7.23 -9.71 -20.76
CA LEU A 31 -7.29 -11.02 -20.11
C LEU A 31 -6.22 -11.93 -20.71
N SER A 32 -5.36 -12.48 -19.86
CA SER A 32 -4.40 -13.52 -20.25
C SER A 32 -5.11 -14.86 -20.32
N GLU A 33 -5.23 -15.44 -21.52
CA GLU A 33 -5.79 -16.78 -21.70
C GLU A 33 -4.98 -17.87 -20.99
N LYS A 34 -3.67 -17.63 -20.78
CA LYS A 34 -2.77 -18.60 -20.15
C LYS A 34 -2.90 -18.63 -18.64
N THR A 35 -3.05 -17.46 -18.00
CA THR A 35 -3.04 -17.34 -16.54
C THR A 35 -4.43 -17.09 -15.95
N GLY A 36 -5.39 -16.66 -16.77
CA GLY A 36 -6.69 -16.17 -16.31
C GLY A 36 -6.61 -14.82 -15.58
N ALA A 37 -5.48 -14.11 -15.70
CA ALA A 37 -5.26 -12.82 -15.06
C ALA A 37 -5.78 -11.67 -15.95
N LEU A 38 -6.57 -10.77 -15.35
CA LEU A 38 -7.00 -9.53 -15.98
C LEU A 38 -6.04 -8.39 -15.60
N THR A 39 -5.33 -7.84 -16.58
CA THR A 39 -4.51 -6.64 -16.39
C THR A 39 -5.30 -5.41 -16.81
N LEU A 40 -5.49 -4.48 -15.88
CA LEU A 40 -6.11 -3.18 -16.11
C LEU A 40 -5.05 -2.11 -16.31
N TYR A 41 -5.06 -1.46 -17.47
CA TYR A 41 -4.14 -0.37 -17.80
C TYR A 41 -4.83 0.95 -17.50
N LEU A 42 -4.40 1.59 -16.41
CA LEU A 42 -4.99 2.77 -15.84
C LEU A 42 -4.09 3.99 -16.06
N GLU A 43 -4.70 5.13 -16.33
CA GLU A 43 -4.05 6.42 -16.29
C GLU A 43 -4.71 7.26 -15.19
N MET A 44 -3.91 7.73 -14.21
CA MET A 44 -4.42 8.30 -12.96
C MET A 44 -3.59 9.52 -12.52
N ASN A 45 -4.19 10.51 -11.86
CA ASN A 45 -3.46 11.65 -11.27
C ASN A 45 -3.46 11.65 -9.72
N PHE A 46 -3.70 10.48 -9.14
CA PHE A 46 -3.67 10.20 -7.71
C PHE A 46 -3.23 8.75 -7.50
N VAL A 47 -2.73 8.43 -6.31
CA VAL A 47 -2.37 7.05 -5.95
C VAL A 47 -3.54 6.40 -5.23
N MET A 48 -4.04 5.31 -5.81
CA MET A 48 -5.01 4.43 -5.15
C MET A 48 -4.30 3.70 -3.99
N ALA A 49 -4.89 3.70 -2.80
CA ALA A 49 -4.33 2.98 -1.67
C ALA A 49 -4.39 1.46 -1.91
N PHE A 50 -3.44 0.72 -1.36
CA PHE A 50 -3.39 -0.73 -1.56
C PHE A 50 -4.70 -1.44 -1.16
N SER A 51 -5.34 -1.00 -0.08
CA SER A 51 -6.64 -1.54 0.35
C SER A 51 -7.76 -1.33 -0.66
N GLU A 52 -7.74 -0.21 -1.40
CA GLU A 52 -8.73 0.08 -2.44
C GLU A 52 -8.47 -0.78 -3.68
N MET A 53 -7.19 -0.99 -4.01
CA MET A 53 -6.78 -1.93 -5.06
C MET A 53 -7.25 -3.35 -4.71
N GLU A 54 -7.02 -3.83 -3.49
CA GLU A 54 -7.49 -5.13 -3.01
C GLU A 54 -9.02 -5.26 -3.08
N LYS A 55 -9.76 -4.23 -2.64
CA LYS A 55 -11.21 -4.20 -2.76
C LYS A 55 -11.66 -4.32 -4.21
N LEU A 56 -10.99 -3.62 -5.12
CA LEU A 56 -11.27 -3.70 -6.55
C LEU A 56 -10.96 -5.09 -7.13
N ARG A 57 -9.86 -5.73 -6.70
CA ARG A 57 -9.55 -7.13 -7.08
C ARG A 57 -10.70 -8.05 -6.67
N VAL A 58 -11.14 -7.96 -5.41
CA VAL A 58 -12.24 -8.78 -4.87
C VAL A 58 -13.55 -8.55 -5.61
N GLU A 59 -13.93 -7.29 -5.86
CA GLU A 59 -15.18 -6.99 -6.58
C GLU A 59 -15.15 -7.52 -8.02
N LEU A 60 -14.02 -7.43 -8.71
CA LEU A 60 -13.87 -7.90 -10.10
C LEU A 60 -13.86 -9.43 -10.19
N THR A 61 -13.12 -10.12 -9.32
CA THR A 61 -13.11 -11.60 -9.30
C THR A 61 -14.46 -12.17 -8.83
N SER A 62 -15.18 -11.47 -7.94
CA SER A 62 -16.53 -11.87 -7.55
C SER A 62 -17.57 -11.66 -8.67
N ALA A 63 -17.40 -10.61 -9.49
CA ALA A 63 -18.28 -10.34 -10.63
C ALA A 63 -18.03 -11.27 -11.83
N CYS A 64 -16.82 -11.85 -11.93
CA CYS A 64 -16.46 -12.79 -12.98
C CYS A 64 -15.62 -13.92 -12.39
N SER A 65 -16.27 -15.06 -12.09
CA SER A 65 -15.65 -16.22 -11.44
C SER A 65 -14.54 -16.89 -12.25
N GLU A 66 -14.43 -16.60 -13.55
CA GLU A 66 -13.37 -17.09 -14.43
C GLU A 66 -12.06 -16.30 -14.27
N LEU A 67 -12.08 -15.15 -13.59
CA LEU A 67 -10.88 -14.39 -13.29
C LEU A 67 -10.12 -15.02 -12.13
N HIS A 68 -8.88 -15.42 -12.38
CA HIS A 68 -7.99 -15.95 -11.34
C HIS A 68 -7.25 -14.85 -10.59
N ALA A 69 -6.95 -13.75 -11.26
CA ALA A 69 -6.23 -12.62 -10.69
C ALA A 69 -6.59 -11.31 -11.39
N VAL A 70 -6.36 -10.20 -10.70
CA VAL A 70 -6.48 -8.85 -11.24
C VAL A 70 -5.19 -8.08 -10.95
N GLU A 71 -4.59 -7.57 -12.01
CA GLU A 71 -3.34 -6.80 -11.99
C GLU A 71 -3.61 -5.38 -12.46
N PHE A 72 -2.82 -4.43 -11.97
CA PHE A 72 -2.93 -3.02 -12.31
C PHE A 72 -1.62 -2.54 -12.92
N ASP A 73 -1.70 -1.98 -14.12
CA ASP A 73 -0.63 -1.25 -14.77
C ASP A 73 -1.03 0.22 -14.75
N VAL A 74 -0.40 1.00 -13.86
CA VAL A 74 -0.78 2.39 -13.61
C VAL A 74 0.26 3.33 -14.19
N THR A 75 -0.17 4.17 -15.11
CA THR A 75 0.58 5.35 -15.56
C THR A 75 0.08 6.58 -14.82
N TYR A 76 0.96 7.22 -14.06
CA TYR A 76 0.63 8.44 -13.34
C TYR A 76 0.77 9.67 -14.24
N LEU A 77 -0.32 10.43 -14.35
CA LEU A 77 -0.34 11.81 -14.84
C LEU A 77 0.25 12.75 -13.77
N PRO A 78 0.50 14.04 -14.12
CA PRO A 78 0.86 15.03 -13.10
C PRO A 78 -0.10 14.98 -11.91
N MET A 79 0.47 14.70 -10.74
CA MET A 79 -0.27 14.41 -9.52
C MET A 79 -1.06 15.63 -9.05
N GLN A 80 -2.31 15.40 -8.62
CA GLN A 80 -3.12 16.44 -7.98
C GLN A 80 -2.88 16.55 -6.48
N GLU A 81 -2.51 15.45 -5.84
CA GLU A 81 -2.11 15.45 -4.44
C GLU A 81 -0.67 15.93 -4.26
N ASP A 82 -0.39 16.53 -3.11
CA ASP A 82 0.98 16.81 -2.68
C ASP A 82 1.75 15.50 -2.45
N ALA A 83 3.08 15.54 -2.65
CA ALA A 83 3.96 14.38 -2.44
C ALA A 83 3.79 13.75 -1.05
N ARG A 84 3.56 14.56 -0.01
CA ARG A 84 3.32 14.08 1.36
C ARG A 84 2.07 13.21 1.48
N SER A 85 1.08 13.40 0.59
CA SER A 85 -0.19 12.67 0.62
C SER A 85 -0.13 11.38 -0.21
N TYR A 86 0.49 11.40 -1.39
CA TYR A 86 0.46 10.23 -2.28
C TYR A 86 1.65 9.28 -2.09
N LEU A 87 2.83 9.75 -1.67
CA LEU A 87 4.02 8.90 -1.54
C LEU A 87 3.86 7.78 -0.50
N PRO A 88 3.24 8.00 0.67
CA PRO A 88 2.99 6.91 1.61
C PRO A 88 2.13 5.79 1.01
N LYS A 89 1.07 6.16 0.27
CA LYS A 89 0.19 5.21 -0.43
C LYS A 89 0.97 4.44 -1.50
N TYR A 90 1.81 5.15 -2.27
CA TYR A 90 2.60 4.55 -3.34
C TYR A 90 3.66 3.59 -2.78
N LEU A 91 4.32 3.96 -1.68
CA LEU A 91 5.27 3.11 -1.00
C LEU A 91 4.60 1.83 -0.50
N GLU A 92 3.39 1.92 0.06
CA GLU A 92 2.63 0.74 0.46
C GLU A 92 2.40 -0.22 -0.71
N VAL A 93 1.95 0.32 -1.85
CA VAL A 93 1.76 -0.49 -3.07
C VAL A 93 3.08 -1.15 -3.49
N LEU A 94 4.17 -0.39 -3.59
CA LEU A 94 5.49 -0.92 -3.97
C LEU A 94 5.97 -2.06 -3.07
N LEU A 95 5.83 -1.91 -1.75
CA LEU A 95 6.34 -2.90 -0.80
C LEU A 95 5.45 -4.14 -0.71
N ARG A 96 4.13 -3.99 -0.85
CA ARG A 96 3.18 -5.11 -0.77
C ARG A 96 3.13 -5.92 -2.06
N GLU A 97 3.33 -5.29 -3.21
CA GLU A 97 3.36 -5.99 -4.51
C GLU A 97 4.73 -6.61 -4.83
N ASN A 98 5.79 -6.19 -4.14
CA ASN A 98 7.10 -6.80 -4.27
C ASN A 98 7.24 -8.05 -3.37
N LEU A 99 7.43 -9.22 -3.98
CA LEU A 99 7.57 -10.51 -3.29
C LEU A 99 8.67 -10.52 -2.22
N ASP A 100 9.77 -9.80 -2.43
CA ASP A 100 10.90 -9.76 -1.50
C ASP A 100 10.57 -9.00 -0.21
N THR A 101 9.58 -8.10 -0.27
CA THR A 101 9.21 -7.21 0.84
C THR A 101 7.80 -7.42 1.37
N ALA A 102 6.93 -8.15 0.65
CA ALA A 102 5.51 -8.29 0.98
C ALA A 102 5.28 -8.80 2.42
N ASN A 103 6.09 -9.76 2.87
CA ASN A 103 5.97 -10.33 4.21
C ASN A 103 6.33 -9.34 5.33
N ILE A 104 7.21 -8.37 5.05
CA ILE A 104 7.71 -7.42 6.04
C ILE A 104 7.04 -6.04 5.93
N ALA A 105 6.34 -5.77 4.82
CA ALA A 105 5.57 -4.55 4.61
C ALA A 105 4.52 -4.30 5.69
N ASN A 106 4.00 -5.35 6.35
CA ASN A 106 3.07 -5.24 7.48
C ASN A 106 3.69 -4.60 8.74
N MET A 107 5.01 -4.49 8.81
CA MET A 107 5.69 -3.80 9.91
C MET A 107 5.86 -2.31 9.63
N VAL A 108 5.53 -1.83 8.44
CA VAL A 108 5.71 -0.43 8.04
C VAL A 108 4.50 0.40 8.47
N LEU A 109 4.76 1.57 9.05
CA LEU A 109 3.74 2.53 9.49
C LEU A 109 3.59 3.63 8.43
N PHE A 110 2.95 3.29 7.31
CA PHE A 110 2.87 4.18 6.14
C PHE A 110 2.28 5.55 6.49
N GLU A 111 1.23 5.60 7.30
CA GLU A 111 0.59 6.83 7.74
C GLU A 111 1.48 7.75 8.60
N ARG A 112 2.57 7.22 9.17
CA ARG A 112 3.56 7.97 9.94
C ARG A 112 4.77 8.41 9.11
N THR A 113 4.78 8.13 7.82
CA THR A 113 5.88 8.51 6.91
C THR A 113 6.08 10.03 6.90
N ILE A 114 7.33 10.45 7.08
CA ILE A 114 7.71 11.86 7.12
C ILE A 114 8.47 12.19 5.84
N LEU A 115 8.00 13.22 5.15
CA LEU A 115 8.67 13.78 3.96
C LEU A 115 9.42 15.06 4.35
N GLU A 116 10.75 14.96 4.33
CA GLU A 116 11.67 16.10 4.39
C GLU A 116 12.14 16.45 2.98
N ASP A 117 12.73 17.65 2.80
CA ASP A 117 13.01 18.23 1.48
C ASP A 117 13.78 17.30 0.51
N SER A 118 14.63 16.40 1.04
CA SER A 118 15.40 15.43 0.24
C SER A 118 15.37 14.00 0.77
N SER A 119 14.57 13.71 1.79
CA SER A 119 14.57 12.42 2.51
C SER A 119 13.16 12.02 2.93
N ILE A 120 12.90 10.71 2.87
CA ILE A 120 11.67 10.08 3.31
C ILE A 120 12.02 9.15 4.46
N VAL A 121 11.59 9.52 5.66
CA VAL A 121 11.73 8.67 6.84
C VAL A 121 10.47 7.82 6.94
N VAL A 122 10.66 6.51 6.90
CA VAL A 122 9.59 5.52 6.93
C VAL A 122 9.65 4.77 8.26
N PRO A 123 8.73 5.02 9.20
CA PRO A 123 8.74 4.35 10.49
C PRO A 123 8.32 2.88 10.36
N VAL A 124 8.97 2.01 11.12
CA VAL A 124 8.80 0.54 11.08
C VAL A 124 8.74 -0.02 12.49
N VAL A 125 7.92 -1.05 12.69
CA VAL A 125 7.88 -1.82 13.93
C VAL A 125 9.01 -2.86 13.94
N GLY A 126 10.09 -2.52 14.64
CA GLY A 126 11.20 -3.40 15.00
C GLY A 126 12.48 -3.16 14.20
N GLU A 127 13.62 -3.11 14.89
CA GLU A 127 14.93 -2.84 14.28
C GLU A 127 15.31 -3.83 13.18
N TYR A 128 15.02 -5.12 13.38
CA TYR A 128 15.30 -6.14 12.36
C TYR A 128 14.53 -5.85 11.07
N ALA A 129 13.27 -5.45 11.16
CA ALA A 129 12.45 -5.15 10.00
C ALA A 129 12.94 -3.89 9.27
N ALA A 130 13.28 -2.84 10.03
CA ALA A 130 13.90 -1.64 9.48
C ALA A 130 15.19 -1.96 8.72
N LYS A 131 16.07 -2.81 9.30
CA LYS A 131 17.31 -3.24 8.64
C LYS A 131 17.04 -3.99 7.33
N VAL A 132 16.17 -5.00 7.36
CA VAL A 132 15.83 -5.78 6.15
C VAL A 132 15.25 -4.91 5.06
N LEU A 133 14.37 -3.95 5.40
CA LEU A 133 13.81 -3.01 4.43
C LEU A 133 14.86 -2.05 3.85
N ASN A 134 15.81 -1.58 4.65
CA ASN A 134 16.92 -0.79 4.11
C ASN A 134 17.80 -1.59 3.15
N ASP A 135 18.05 -2.88 3.44
CA ASP A 135 18.87 -3.74 2.59
C ASP A 135 18.16 -4.12 1.27
N LEU A 136 16.85 -4.40 1.32
CA LEU A 136 16.09 -4.92 0.18
C LEU A 136 15.33 -3.86 -0.62
N ALA A 137 14.80 -2.84 0.05
CA ALA A 137 13.75 -1.98 -0.51
C ALA A 137 14.19 -0.54 -0.77
N LYS A 138 15.17 -0.01 -0.01
CA LYS A 138 15.58 1.40 -0.08
C LYS A 138 15.88 1.87 -1.51
N THR A 139 16.90 1.28 -2.13
CA THR A 139 17.32 1.64 -3.51
C THR A 139 16.22 1.40 -4.52
N TYR A 140 15.40 0.35 -4.31
CA TYR A 140 14.26 0.05 -5.19
C TYR A 140 13.19 1.15 -5.12
N CYS A 141 12.83 1.61 -3.92
CA CYS A 141 11.84 2.66 -3.72
C CYS A 141 12.32 4.01 -4.25
N GLU A 142 13.57 4.38 -3.96
CA GLU A 142 14.21 5.60 -4.50
C GLU A 142 14.13 5.65 -6.02
N LYS A 143 14.54 4.54 -6.68
CA LYS A 143 14.48 4.43 -8.14
C LYS A 143 13.05 4.51 -8.66
N LYS A 144 12.09 3.80 -8.05
CA LYS A 144 10.69 3.80 -8.50
C LYS A 144 10.03 5.17 -8.37
N VAL A 145 10.30 5.88 -7.28
CA VAL A 145 9.80 7.25 -7.07
C VAL A 145 10.43 8.22 -8.09
N GLN A 146 11.72 8.10 -8.37
CA GLN A 146 12.38 8.90 -9.40
C GLN A 146 11.83 8.60 -10.80
N ASP A 147 11.72 7.33 -11.18
CA ASP A 147 11.26 6.91 -12.52
C ASP A 147 9.78 7.30 -12.74
N THR A 148 8.96 7.26 -11.70
CA THR A 148 7.51 7.49 -11.79
C THR A 148 7.13 8.97 -11.64
N PHE A 149 7.76 9.69 -10.71
CA PHE A 149 7.37 11.06 -10.35
C PHE A 149 8.46 12.10 -10.60
N GLY A 150 9.67 11.69 -11.01
CA GLY A 150 10.81 12.60 -11.19
C GLY A 150 11.40 13.14 -9.90
N LEU A 151 10.99 12.61 -8.73
CA LEU A 151 11.45 13.07 -7.43
C LEU A 151 12.75 12.36 -7.03
N LYS A 152 13.80 13.14 -6.75
CA LYS A 152 15.08 12.63 -6.25
C LYS A 152 15.11 12.76 -4.72
N VAL A 153 14.77 11.68 -4.04
CA VAL A 153 14.66 11.60 -2.58
C VAL A 153 15.40 10.37 -2.07
N GLY A 154 16.00 10.45 -0.89
CA GLY A 154 16.53 9.29 -0.17
C GLY A 154 15.45 8.62 0.67
N PHE A 155 15.56 7.32 0.91
CA PHE A 155 14.67 6.57 1.82
C PHE A 155 15.42 6.05 3.03
N ASP A 156 14.83 6.17 4.22
CA ASP A 156 15.36 5.54 5.43
C ASP A 156 14.23 4.86 6.21
N PHE A 157 14.33 3.54 6.35
CA PHE A 157 13.43 2.77 7.22
C PHE A 157 13.99 2.75 8.64
N VAL A 158 13.23 3.22 9.64
CA VAL A 158 13.71 3.43 11.01
C VAL A 158 12.76 2.75 12.00
N CYS A 159 13.26 2.09 13.07
CA CYS A 159 12.35 1.60 14.13
C CYS A 159 11.69 2.79 14.81
N ASP A 160 10.36 2.73 14.88
CA ASP A 160 9.54 3.64 15.67
C ASP A 160 9.53 3.10 17.10
N ASP A 161 10.31 3.70 18.00
CA ASP A 161 10.46 3.22 19.38
C ASP A 161 9.11 3.11 20.11
N GLU A 162 8.21 4.07 19.89
CA GLU A 162 6.87 4.08 20.49
C GLU A 162 6.04 2.88 20.00
N ALA A 163 5.98 2.65 18.70
CA ALA A 163 5.27 1.50 18.14
C ALA A 163 5.94 0.16 18.49
N CYS A 164 7.28 0.14 18.56
CA CYS A 164 8.09 -0.99 19.03
C CYS A 164 7.70 -1.34 20.50
N GLU A 165 7.48 -0.35 21.37
CA GLU A 165 7.01 -0.54 22.75
C GLU A 165 5.53 -0.97 22.86
N GLU A 166 4.62 -0.32 22.12
CA GLU A 166 3.19 -0.65 22.10
C GLU A 166 2.97 -2.11 21.69
N ARG A 167 3.68 -2.57 20.67
CA ARG A 167 3.61 -3.96 20.20
C ARG A 167 4.08 -4.94 21.27
N SER A 168 5.12 -4.57 22.02
CA SER A 168 5.67 -5.38 23.10
C SER A 168 4.69 -5.51 24.28
N LYS A 169 3.98 -4.42 24.64
CA LYS A 169 2.92 -4.44 25.66
C LYS A 169 1.75 -5.34 25.25
N LEU A 170 1.26 -5.17 24.02
CA LEU A 170 0.15 -5.98 23.49
C LEU A 170 0.47 -7.48 23.46
N ASN A 171 1.71 -7.84 23.08
CA ASN A 171 2.15 -9.24 23.07
C ASN A 171 2.19 -9.83 24.49
N ARG A 172 2.65 -9.07 25.49
CA ARG A 172 2.64 -9.51 26.91
C ARG A 172 1.21 -9.74 27.40
N GLU A 173 0.28 -8.86 27.05
CA GLU A 173 -1.14 -9.00 27.42
C GLU A 173 -1.79 -10.22 26.75
N LYS A 174 -1.52 -10.46 25.46
CA LYS A 174 -2.02 -11.65 24.75
C LYS A 174 -1.52 -12.96 25.36
N VAL A 175 -0.25 -13.02 25.76
CA VAL A 175 0.32 -14.18 26.45
C VAL A 175 -0.36 -14.40 27.81
N GLN A 176 -0.66 -13.33 28.55
CA GLN A 176 -1.35 -13.43 29.84
C GLN A 176 -2.82 -13.86 29.71
N ILE A 177 -3.52 -13.47 28.63
CA ILE A 177 -4.90 -13.88 28.37
C ILE A 177 -4.97 -15.37 27.97
N GLN A 178 -4.02 -15.85 27.16
CA GLN A 178 -3.94 -17.27 26.76
C GLN A 178 -3.48 -18.19 27.90
N ALA A 179 -2.83 -17.65 28.93
CA ALA A 179 -2.39 -18.40 30.10
C ALA A 179 -3.46 -18.56 31.20
N LYS A 180 -4.67 -17.97 31.07
CA LYS A 180 -5.77 -18.19 32.03
C LYS A 180 -6.52 -19.49 31.67
N PRO A 181 -6.59 -20.50 32.57
CA PRO A 181 -7.36 -21.71 32.30
C PRO A 181 -8.85 -21.39 32.21
N GLN A 182 -9.52 -21.93 31.18
CA GLN A 182 -10.98 -22.01 31.15
C GLN A 182 -11.44 -22.79 32.38
N THR A 183 -11.91 -22.08 33.40
CA THR A 183 -12.46 -22.69 34.59
C THR A 183 -13.78 -23.35 34.18
N GLN A 184 -13.79 -24.68 34.13
CA GLN A 184 -15.00 -25.47 33.88
C GLN A 184 -16.03 -25.11 34.96
N ALA A 185 -17.16 -24.55 34.53
CA ALA A 185 -18.35 -24.44 35.36
C ALA A 185 -18.86 -25.86 35.66
N LYS A 186 -18.93 -26.20 36.95
CA LYS A 186 -19.70 -27.33 37.47
C LYS A 186 -21.02 -26.82 38.01
#